data_AF-A0A2S8V286-F1
#
_entry.id   AF-A0A2S8V286-F1
#
_cell.length_a   1.000
_cell.length_b   1.000
_cell.length_c   1.000
_cell.angle_alpha   90.00
_cell.angle_beta   90.00
_cell.angle_gamma   90.00
#
_symmetry.space_group_name_H-M   'P 1'
#
loop_
_entity.id
_entity.type
_entity.pdbx_description
1 polymer ?
#
loop_
_entity_poly.entity_id
_entity_poly.type
_entity_poly.pdbx_seq_one_letter_code
_entity_poly.pdbx_strand_id
1 'polypeptide(L)'
;MDIRLALIALVHIALIGIGGWLIVIDARTHRLPNRIVLPTLACLIVLAVTDAVATGQGAALVRALIGMVILGGFYAVLRGMSRAGMGGGDVKLAAVIGLVLGWHGWQSLAIGAASAFVLGALYAIVLILLRRANGATRIAFGPWMIAGALLGVVLG
;
A
#
# COMPACT_ATOMS: atom_id res chain seq x y z
N MET A 1 -8.29 -22.22 18.79
CA MET A 1 -8.03 -21.29 17.67
C MET A 1 -6.71 -20.61 17.98
N ASP A 2 -5.69 -20.77 17.13
CA ASP A 2 -4.40 -20.14 17.38
C ASP A 2 -4.56 -18.64 17.46
N ILE A 3 -4.18 -18.05 18.59
CA ILE A 3 -4.32 -16.60 18.84
C ILE A 3 -3.62 -15.77 17.76
N ARG A 4 -2.54 -16.31 17.20
CA ARG A 4 -1.81 -15.72 16.08
C ARG A 4 -2.66 -15.67 14.81
N LEU A 5 -3.32 -16.76 14.43
CA LEU A 5 -4.21 -16.78 13.26
C LEU A 5 -5.36 -15.79 13.41
N ALA A 6 -5.91 -15.68 14.62
CA ALA A 6 -6.95 -14.70 14.93
C ALA A 6 -6.47 -13.25 14.72
N LEU A 7 -5.25 -12.93 15.20
CA LEU A 7 -4.64 -11.62 15.02
C LEU A 7 -4.36 -11.32 13.54
N ILE A 8 -3.83 -12.28 12.80
CA ILE A 8 -3.56 -12.13 11.36
C ILE A 8 -4.87 -11.86 10.62
N ALA A 9 -5.92 -12.63 10.89
CA ALA A 9 -7.23 -12.42 10.26
C ALA A 9 -7.81 -11.04 10.61
N LEU A 10 -7.74 -10.63 11.88
CA LEU A 10 -8.19 -9.31 12.33
C LEU A 10 -7.47 -8.17 11.60
N VAL A 11 -6.15 -8.28 11.43
CA VAL A 11 -5.35 -7.29 10.69
C VAL A 11 -5.79 -7.21 9.24
N HIS A 12 -5.97 -8.34 8.55
CA HIS A 12 -6.41 -8.32 7.15
C HIS A 12 -7.83 -7.74 7.00
N ILE A 13 -8.76 -8.09 7.90
CA ILE A 13 -10.11 -7.52 7.91
C ILE A 13 -10.06 -6.00 8.11
N ALA A 14 -9.27 -5.53 9.07
CA ALA A 14 -9.08 -4.10 9.32
C ALA A 14 -8.47 -3.39 8.11
N LEU A 15 -7.45 -3.99 7.47
CA LEU A 15 -6.82 -3.45 6.26
C LEU A 15 -7.77 -3.41 5.06
N ILE A 16 -8.64 -4.41 4.90
CA ILE A 16 -9.68 -4.41 3.86
C ILE A 16 -10.68 -3.28 4.11
N GLY A 17 -11.15 -3.11 5.36
CA GLY A 17 -12.08 -2.04 5.72
C GLY A 17 -11.48 -0.64 5.53
N ILE A 18 -10.27 -0.41 6.06
CA ILE A 18 -9.54 0.85 5.90
C ILE A 18 -9.20 1.10 4.43
N GLY A 19 -8.74 0.08 3.71
CA GLY A 19 -8.43 0.14 2.29
C GLY A 19 -9.65 0.51 1.45
N GLY A 20 -10.79 -0.13 1.69
CA GLY A 20 -12.06 0.22 1.05
C GLY A 20 -12.47 1.68 1.31
N TRP A 21 -12.31 2.16 2.54
CA TRP A 21 -12.59 3.56 2.86
C TRP A 21 -11.64 4.54 2.17
N LEU A 22 -10.34 4.23 2.15
CA LEU A 22 -9.32 5.02 1.44
C LEU A 22 -9.56 5.04 -0.08
N ILE A 23 -9.99 3.93 -0.68
CA ILE A 23 -10.38 3.86 -2.10
C ILE A 23 -11.49 4.87 -2.39
N VAL A 24 -12.54 4.90 -1.58
CA VAL A 24 -13.67 5.81 -1.78
C VAL A 24 -13.26 7.27 -1.60
N ILE A 25 -12.45 7.57 -0.58
CA ILE A 25 -11.95 8.93 -0.34
C ILE A 25 -11.04 9.38 -1.48
N ASP A 26 -10.11 8.53 -1.93
CA ASP A 26 -9.17 8.89 -2.99
C ASP A 26 -9.89 9.07 -4.34
N ALA A 27 -10.83 8.19 -4.67
CA ALA A 27 -11.63 8.30 -5.89
C ALA A 27 -12.48 9.58 -5.94
N ARG A 28 -12.92 10.11 -4.79
CA ARG A 28 -13.73 11.34 -4.71
C ARG A 28 -12.91 12.62 -4.59
N THR A 29 -11.76 12.55 -3.90
CA THR A 29 -11.05 13.75 -3.44
C THR A 29 -9.60 13.82 -3.91
N HIS A 30 -9.06 12.77 -4.54
CA HIS A 30 -7.65 12.63 -4.92
C HIS A 30 -6.70 12.92 -3.75
N ARG A 31 -7.10 12.50 -2.55
CA ARG A 31 -6.39 12.74 -1.29
C ARG A 31 -6.51 11.50 -0.42
N LEU A 32 -5.40 11.15 0.23
CA LEU A 32 -5.37 10.15 1.29
C LEU A 32 -5.10 10.86 2.62
N PRO A 33 -6.06 10.85 3.57
CA PRO A 33 -5.96 11.64 4.79
C PRO A 33 -4.93 11.05 5.77
N ASN A 34 -4.00 11.90 6.21
CA ASN A 34 -2.98 11.53 7.20
C ASN A 34 -3.58 10.98 8.50
N ARG A 35 -4.77 11.46 8.88
CA ARG A 35 -5.50 11.02 10.07
C ARG A 35 -5.92 9.54 10.02
N ILE A 36 -5.89 8.91 8.85
CA ILE A 36 -6.16 7.48 8.67
C ILE A 36 -4.86 6.74 8.40
N VAL A 37 -4.06 7.24 7.44
CA VAL A 37 -2.85 6.52 6.97
C VAL A 37 -1.77 6.44 8.05
N LEU A 38 -1.51 7.53 8.78
CA LEU A 38 -0.42 7.54 9.78
C LEU A 38 -0.74 6.68 11.02
N PRO A 39 -1.96 6.74 11.60
CA PRO A 39 -2.32 5.80 12.66
C PRO A 39 -2.27 4.35 12.19
N THR A 40 -2.71 4.06 10.95
CA THR A 40 -2.62 2.71 10.38
C THR A 40 -1.16 2.23 10.33
N LEU A 41 -0.24 3.07 9.85
CA LEU A 41 1.19 2.77 9.83
C LEU A 41 1.73 2.48 11.24
N ALA A 42 1.42 3.35 12.21
CA ALA A 42 1.87 3.20 13.58
C ALA A 42 1.36 1.89 14.21
N CYS A 43 0.06 1.57 14.05
CA CYS A 43 -0.52 0.33 14.54
C CYS A 43 0.16 -0.90 13.91
N LEU A 44 0.44 -0.88 12.61
CA LEU A 44 1.10 -1.99 11.92
C LEU A 44 2.56 -2.18 12.38
N ILE A 45 3.29 -1.10 12.66
CA ILE A 45 4.65 -1.21 13.23
C ILE A 45 4.60 -1.88 14.59
N VAL A 46 3.68 -1.45 15.47
CA VAL A 46 3.50 -2.05 16.80
C VAL A 46 3.15 -3.53 16.67
N LEU A 47 2.25 -3.88 15.74
CA LEU A 47 1.88 -5.27 15.44
C LEU A 47 3.08 -6.09 14.94
N ALA A 48 3.86 -5.57 14.00
CA ALA A 48 5.03 -6.27 13.46
C ALA A 48 6.10 -6.50 14.55
N VAL A 49 6.31 -5.54 15.44
CA VAL A 49 7.21 -5.70 16.60
C VAL A 49 6.66 -6.76 17.56
N THR A 50 5.34 -6.72 17.83
CA THR A 50 4.69 -7.69 18.73
C THR A 50 4.77 -9.11 18.17
N ASP A 51 4.53 -9.31 16.87
CA ASP A 51 4.67 -10.62 16.19
C ASP A 51 6.12 -11.11 16.24
N ALA A 52 7.11 -10.23 16.00
CA ALA A 52 8.52 -10.60 16.07
C ALA A 52 8.95 -11.02 17.48
N VAL A 53 8.48 -10.33 18.52
CA VAL A 53 8.75 -10.69 19.92
C VAL A 53 8.05 -12.00 20.29
N ALA A 54 6.79 -12.18 19.89
CA ALA A 54 6.01 -13.37 20.22
C ALA A 54 6.49 -14.64 19.50
N THR A 55 7.03 -14.52 18.29
CA THR A 55 7.45 -15.66 17.47
C THR A 55 8.97 -15.89 17.46
N GLY A 56 9.75 -14.93 17.97
CA GLY A 56 11.21 -14.89 17.83
C GLY A 56 11.70 -14.60 16.41
N GLN A 57 10.80 -14.26 15.46
CA GLN A 57 11.14 -14.08 14.05
C GLN A 57 11.48 -12.63 13.70
N GLY A 58 12.61 -12.13 14.22
CA GLY A 58 13.08 -10.77 13.93
C GLY A 58 13.29 -10.48 12.44
N ALA A 59 13.59 -11.50 11.63
CA ALA A 59 13.78 -11.36 10.19
C ALA A 59 12.54 -10.82 9.46
N ALA A 60 11.34 -11.21 9.89
CA ALA A 60 10.08 -10.73 9.29
C ALA A 60 9.85 -9.24 9.57
N LEU A 61 10.16 -8.78 10.79
CA LEU A 61 10.12 -7.36 11.15
C LEU A 61 11.13 -6.55 10.33
N VAL A 62 12.37 -7.01 10.23
CA VAL A 62 13.40 -6.33 9.44
C VAL A 62 12.96 -6.21 7.98
N ARG A 63 12.45 -7.29 7.39
CA ARG A 63 11.94 -7.28 6.01
C ARG A 63 10.75 -6.33 5.85
N ALA A 64 9.82 -6.29 6.81
CA ALA A 64 8.72 -5.35 6.81
C ALA A 64 9.21 -3.89 6.81
N LEU A 65 10.13 -3.54 7.71
CA LEU A 65 10.70 -2.19 7.79
C LEU A 65 11.47 -1.82 6.52
N ILE A 66 12.21 -2.75 5.93
CA ILE A 66 12.87 -2.53 4.65
C ILE A 66 11.84 -2.32 3.53
N GLY A 67 10.79 -3.14 3.47
CA GLY A 67 9.70 -2.99 2.50
C GLY A 67 9.02 -1.62 2.61
N MET A 68 8.76 -1.15 3.83
CA MET A 68 8.24 0.19 4.12
C MET A 68 9.16 1.29 3.53
N VAL A 69 10.46 1.19 3.78
CA VAL A 69 11.45 2.17 3.28
C VAL A 69 11.60 2.10 1.77
N ILE A 70 11.61 0.91 1.17
CA ILE A 70 11.73 0.72 -0.28
C ILE A 70 10.54 1.37 -0.98
N LEU A 71 9.31 0.99 -0.64
CA LEU A 71 8.12 1.51 -1.32
C LEU A 71 7.86 2.97 -0.96
N GLY A 72 7.97 3.34 0.32
CA GLY A 72 7.80 4.73 0.75
C GLY A 72 8.84 5.66 0.11
N GLY A 73 10.11 5.25 0.11
CA GLY A 73 11.21 5.99 -0.51
C GLY A 73 11.06 6.09 -2.02
N PHE A 74 10.70 4.99 -2.70
CA PHE A 74 10.45 4.98 -4.13
C PHE A 74 9.36 5.98 -4.53
N TYR A 75 8.20 5.97 -3.84
CA TYR A 75 7.14 6.93 -4.10
C TYR A 75 7.52 8.35 -3.71
N ALA A 76 8.34 8.54 -2.67
CA ALA A 76 8.88 9.86 -2.32
C ALA A 76 9.76 10.44 -3.43
N VAL A 77 10.62 9.61 -4.03
CA VAL A 77 11.46 9.98 -5.20
C VAL A 77 10.57 10.33 -6.39
N LEU A 78 9.59 9.48 -6.72
CA LEU A 78 8.63 9.75 -7.81
C LEU A 78 7.87 11.07 -7.59
N ARG A 79 7.44 11.33 -6.36
CA ARG A 79 6.80 12.60 -5.99
C ARG A 79 7.75 13.79 -6.14
N GLY A 80 9.02 13.66 -5.78
CA GLY A 80 10.01 14.72 -5.94
C GLY A 80 10.35 15.02 -7.40
N MET A 81 10.35 14.00 -8.25
CA MET A 81 10.60 14.13 -9.68
C MET A 81 9.38 14.67 -10.46
N SER A 82 8.15 14.34 -10.02
CA SER A 82 6.93 14.81 -10.68
C SER A 82 6.46 16.15 -10.08
N ARG A 83 6.36 17.21 -10.90
CA ARG A 83 5.85 18.51 -10.44
C ARG A 83 4.35 18.54 -10.11
N ALA A 84 3.57 17.57 -10.60
CA ALA A 84 2.10 17.53 -10.41
C ALA A 84 1.47 16.13 -10.29
N GLY A 85 2.24 15.06 -10.52
CA GLY A 85 1.69 13.71 -10.77
C GLY A 85 1.23 12.95 -9.52
N MET A 86 2.01 12.99 -8.44
CA MET A 86 1.79 12.11 -7.28
C MET A 86 1.52 12.88 -5.98
N GLY A 87 0.52 12.44 -5.21
CA GLY A 87 0.12 13.06 -3.95
C GLY A 87 1.06 12.68 -2.80
N GLY A 88 1.19 13.56 -1.80
CA GLY A 88 1.90 13.20 -0.56
C GLY A 88 1.20 12.10 0.26
N GLY A 89 -0.07 11.83 -0.03
CA GLY A 89 -0.82 10.72 0.53
C GLY A 89 -0.35 9.36 0.00
N ASP A 90 -0.08 9.28 -1.31
CA ASP A 90 0.36 8.04 -1.97
C ASP A 90 1.69 7.56 -1.39
N VAL A 91 2.63 8.46 -1.13
CA VAL A 91 3.91 8.15 -0.48
C VAL A 91 3.73 7.46 0.87
N LYS A 92 2.76 7.91 1.67
CA LYS A 92 2.50 7.36 3.00
C LYS A 92 1.77 6.03 2.92
N LEU A 93 0.84 5.91 1.98
CA LEU A 93 0.18 4.64 1.70
C LEU A 93 1.18 3.61 1.16
N ALA A 94 2.16 4.02 0.34
CA ALA A 94 3.23 3.16 -0.14
C ALA A 94 4.08 2.61 1.02
N ALA A 95 4.40 3.44 2.02
CA ALA A 95 5.06 2.98 3.24
C ALA A 95 4.21 1.93 4.00
N VAL A 96 2.91 2.17 4.16
CA VAL A 96 1.99 1.19 4.77
C VAL A 96 1.96 -0.13 3.99
N ILE A 97 1.80 -0.07 2.67
CA ILE A 97 1.75 -1.25 1.81
C ILE A 97 3.09 -1.99 1.83
N GLY A 98 4.21 -1.27 1.77
CA GLY A 98 5.53 -1.87 1.83
C GLY A 98 5.82 -2.55 3.17
N LEU A 99 5.32 -2.01 4.27
CA LEU A 99 5.38 -2.66 5.57
C LEU A 99 4.64 -4.00 5.57
N VAL A 100 3.38 -4.00 5.09
CA VAL A 100 2.53 -5.20 5.06
C VAL A 100 3.08 -6.26 4.12
N LEU A 101 3.44 -5.87 2.90
CA LEU A 101 3.98 -6.81 1.91
C LEU A 101 5.36 -7.32 2.32
N GLY A 102 6.22 -6.47 2.85
CA GLY A 102 7.52 -6.88 3.38
C GLY A 102 7.39 -7.82 4.57
N TRP A 103 6.36 -7.67 5.41
CA TRP A 103 6.10 -8.63 6.47
C TRP A 103 5.77 -10.03 5.91
N HIS A 104 4.92 -10.09 4.86
CA HIS A 104 4.59 -11.36 4.17
C HIS A 104 5.78 -11.97 3.42
N GLY A 105 6.52 -11.20 2.63
CA GLY A 105 7.58 -11.76 1.81
C GLY A 105 8.15 -10.80 0.77
N TRP A 106 9.35 -11.12 0.29
CA TRP A 106 9.93 -10.41 -0.86
C TRP A 106 9.12 -10.60 -2.14
N GLN A 107 8.57 -11.80 -2.33
CA GLN A 107 7.71 -12.11 -3.47
C GLN A 107 6.41 -11.31 -3.39
N SER A 108 5.75 -11.27 -2.23
CA SER A 108 4.57 -10.43 -2.01
C SER A 108 4.85 -8.95 -2.25
N LEU A 109 6.00 -8.43 -1.79
CA LEU A 109 6.46 -7.07 -2.05
C LEU A 109 6.64 -6.78 -3.55
N ALA A 110 7.34 -7.65 -4.26
CA ALA A 110 7.62 -7.49 -5.69
C ALA A 110 6.34 -7.55 -6.53
N ILE A 111 5.50 -8.57 -6.31
CA ILE A 111 4.23 -8.74 -7.01
C ILE A 111 3.32 -7.55 -6.70
N GLY A 112 3.14 -7.20 -5.43
CA GLY A 112 2.20 -6.15 -5.06
C GLY A 112 2.62 -4.77 -5.57
N ALA A 113 3.92 -4.45 -5.52
CA ALA A 113 4.46 -3.23 -6.09
C ALA A 113 4.27 -3.18 -7.61
N ALA A 114 4.64 -4.25 -8.33
CA ALA A 114 4.49 -4.32 -9.78
C ALA A 114 3.02 -4.24 -10.21
N SER A 115 2.14 -4.99 -9.56
CA SER A 115 0.71 -5.00 -9.84
C SER A 115 0.08 -3.61 -9.67
N ALA A 116 0.49 -2.83 -8.67
CA ALA A 116 -0.02 -1.47 -8.50
C ALA A 116 0.24 -0.58 -9.73
N PHE A 117 1.46 -0.64 -10.28
CA PHE A 117 1.82 0.12 -11.49
C PHE A 117 1.15 -0.42 -12.74
N VAL A 118 1.09 -1.74 -12.91
CA VAL A 118 0.43 -2.37 -14.06
C VAL A 118 -1.06 -2.00 -14.09
N LEU A 119 -1.76 -2.17 -12.96
CA LEU A 119 -3.19 -1.85 -12.88
C LEU A 119 -3.44 -0.35 -13.09
N GLY A 120 -2.65 0.52 -12.46
CA GLY A 120 -2.77 1.96 -12.63
C GLY A 120 -2.50 2.42 -14.07
N ALA A 121 -1.49 1.84 -14.73
CA ALA A 121 -1.17 2.12 -16.13
C ALA A 121 -2.29 1.63 -17.07
N LEU A 122 -2.79 0.41 -16.88
CA LEU A 122 -3.92 -0.12 -17.66
C LEU A 122 -5.15 0.78 -17.53
N TYR A 123 -5.47 1.23 -16.32
CA TYR A 123 -6.59 2.14 -16.10
C TYR A 123 -6.39 3.49 -16.81
N ALA A 124 -5.19 4.07 -16.72
CA ALA A 124 -4.87 5.30 -17.42
C ALA A 124 -5.00 5.15 -18.95
N ILE A 125 -4.52 4.04 -19.52
CA ILE A 125 -4.64 3.72 -20.94
C ILE A 125 -6.12 3.62 -21.34
N VAL A 126 -6.94 2.90 -20.58
CA VAL A 126 -8.37 2.76 -20.84
C VAL A 126 -9.06 4.14 -20.85
N LEU A 127 -8.77 5.01 -19.88
CA LEU A 127 -9.34 6.35 -19.84
C LEU A 127 -8.91 7.22 -21.04
N ILE A 128 -7.66 7.11 -21.49
CA ILE A 128 -7.17 7.81 -22.68
C ILE A 128 -7.87 7.29 -23.94
N LEU A 129 -7.99 5.97 -24.10
CA LEU A 129 -8.68 5.35 -25.23
C LEU A 129 -10.16 5.74 -25.29
N LEU A 130 -10.82 5.83 -24.13
CA LEU A 130 -12.20 6.30 -24.02
C LEU A 130 -12.33 7.84 -24.14
N ARG A 131 -11.22 8.56 -24.39
CA ARG A 131 -11.14 10.03 -24.46
C ARG A 131 -11.68 10.73 -23.19
N ARG A 132 -11.62 10.05 -22.05
CA ARG A 132 -12.04 10.56 -20.72
C ARG A 132 -10.89 11.16 -19.92
N ALA A 133 -9.65 10.98 -20.35
CA ALA A 133 -8.46 11.56 -19.76
C ALA A 133 -7.43 11.96 -20.82
N ASN A 134 -6.57 12.91 -20.47
CA ASN A 134 -5.39 13.31 -21.23
C ASN A 134 -4.14 13.29 -20.33
N GLY A 135 -2.96 13.57 -20.88
CA GLY A 135 -1.69 13.54 -20.13
C GLY A 135 -1.60 14.53 -18.96
N ALA A 136 -2.52 15.49 -18.84
CA ALA A 136 -2.61 16.43 -17.72
C ALA A 136 -3.65 15.99 -16.66
N THR A 137 -4.44 14.95 -16.93
CA THR A 137 -5.51 14.50 -16.04
C THR A 137 -4.92 13.78 -14.83
N ARG A 138 -5.28 14.24 -13.64
CA ARG A 138 -4.81 13.64 -12.39
C ARG A 138 -5.65 12.40 -12.06
N ILE A 139 -5.00 11.25 -11.95
CA ILE A 139 -5.66 9.98 -11.64
C ILE A 139 -5.43 9.65 -10.15
N ALA A 140 -6.49 9.22 -9.47
CA ALA A 140 -6.41 8.66 -8.12
C ALA A 140 -5.65 7.34 -8.16
N PHE A 141 -4.44 7.31 -7.58
CA PHE A 141 -3.55 6.15 -7.66
C PHE A 141 -3.73 5.19 -6.47
N GLY A 142 -4.25 5.67 -5.34
CA GLY A 142 -4.47 4.90 -4.12
C GLY A 142 -5.25 3.60 -4.33
N PRO A 143 -6.35 3.57 -5.12
CA PRO A 143 -7.08 2.34 -5.38
C PRO A 143 -6.24 1.24 -6.05
N TRP A 144 -5.39 1.61 -6.99
CA TRP A 144 -4.53 0.67 -7.70
C TRP A 144 -3.39 0.17 -6.81
N MET A 145 -2.89 1.02 -5.91
CA MET A 145 -1.94 0.60 -4.88
C MET A 145 -2.53 -0.47 -3.95
N ILE A 146 -3.78 -0.25 -3.49
CA ILE A 146 -4.46 -1.19 -2.58
C ILE A 146 -4.80 -2.50 -3.31
N ALA A 147 -5.25 -2.42 -4.57
CA ALA A 147 -5.50 -3.61 -5.39
C ALA A 147 -4.20 -4.40 -5.65
N GLY A 148 -3.10 -3.71 -5.95
CA GLY A 148 -1.78 -4.33 -6.08
C GLY A 148 -1.33 -5.01 -4.78
N ALA A 149 -1.50 -4.35 -3.63
CA ALA A 149 -1.18 -4.95 -2.34
C ALA A 149 -1.96 -6.25 -2.07
N LEU A 150 -3.26 -6.27 -2.38
CA LEU A 150 -4.08 -7.47 -2.30
C LEU A 150 -3.55 -8.61 -3.18
N LEU A 151 -3.19 -8.31 -4.43
CA LEU A 151 -2.57 -9.30 -5.32
C LEU A 151 -1.23 -9.81 -4.78
N GLY A 152 -0.42 -8.92 -4.22
CA GLY A 152 0.85 -9.29 -3.60
C GLY A 152 0.66 -10.25 -2.43
N VAL A 153 -0.32 -10.02 -1.56
CA VAL A 153 -0.63 -10.91 -0.42
C VAL A 153 -1.17 -12.26 -0.89
N VAL A 154 -1.97 -12.30 -1.96
CA VAL A 154 -2.63 -13.53 -2.43
C VAL A 154 -1.72 -14.41 -3.29
N LEU A 155 -0.88 -13.80 -4.13
CA LEU A 155 -0.06 -14.50 -5.13
C LEU A 155 1.42 -14.65 -4.73
N GLY A 156 1.82 -14.01 -3.64
CA GLY A 156 3.22 -13.89 -3.24
C GLY A 156 3.60 -14.65 -1.98
#